data_AF-A0A4E0RFN4-F1
#
_entry.id   AF-A0A4E0RFN4-F1
#
_cell.length_a   1.000
_cell.length_b   1.000
_cell.length_c   1.000
_cell.angle_alpha   90.00
_cell.angle_beta   90.00
_cell.angle_gamma   90.00
#
_symmetry.space_group_name_H-M   'P 1'
#
loop_
_entity.id
_entity.type
_entity.pdbx_description
1 polymer ?
#
loop_
_entity_poly.entity_id
_entity_poly.type
_entity_poly.pdbx_seq_one_letter_code
_entity_poly.pdbx_strand_id
1 'polypeptide(L)'
;MNEVVSHWTSVVNGRTRKIKFVHHLISGRRQLYIDDQLVRKTGYKLDLCGQEHVYHDGHKFEVLIGAKSVFELQYFLFIDGQSPEDYSRTEQRKHVYWRVKVHQKEYLIGFGKRVEI
;
A
#
# COMPACT_ATOMS: atom_id res chain seq x y z
N MET A 1 22.61 4.40 1.93
CA MET A 1 21.95 3.17 2.46
C MET A 1 21.33 3.42 3.85
N ASN A 2 20.79 4.61 4.15
CA ASN A 2 20.29 4.92 5.50
C ASN A 2 18.77 4.84 5.61
N GLU A 3 18.11 4.54 4.50
CA GLU A 3 16.66 4.37 4.42
C GLU A 3 16.32 3.18 3.55
N VAL A 4 15.26 2.48 3.92
CA VAL A 4 14.61 1.46 3.11
C VAL A 4 13.32 2.05 2.58
N VAL A 5 13.07 1.84 1.29
CA VAL A 5 11.84 2.28 0.63
C VAL A 5 11.12 1.07 0.06
N SER A 6 9.93 0.79 0.60
CA SER A 6 9.05 -0.25 0.10
C SER A 6 7.90 0.36 -0.69
N HIS A 7 7.58 -0.25 -1.82
CA HIS A 7 6.54 0.21 -2.73
C HIS A 7 5.52 -0.88 -2.96
N TRP A 8 4.25 -0.51 -2.92
CA TRP A 8 3.14 -1.37 -3.30
C TRP A 8 2.20 -0.61 -4.21
N THR A 9 1.39 -1.36 -4.95
CA THR A 9 0.28 -0.84 -5.74
C THR A 9 -0.96 -1.65 -5.41
N SER A 10 -2.08 -0.99 -5.20
CA SER A 10 -3.36 -1.66 -4.93
C SER A 10 -4.52 -0.89 -5.53
N VAL A 11 -5.61 -1.58 -5.88
CA VAL A 11 -6.86 -0.95 -6.29
C VAL A 11 -7.69 -0.65 -5.05
N VAL A 12 -7.82 0.63 -4.69
CA VAL A 12 -8.59 1.10 -3.54
C VAL A 12 -9.62 2.10 -4.04
N ASN A 13 -10.89 1.93 -3.64
CA ASN A 13 -12.00 2.76 -4.11
C ASN A 13 -12.07 2.85 -5.65
N GLY A 14 -11.83 1.73 -6.34
CA GLY A 14 -11.84 1.63 -7.80
C GLY A 14 -10.68 2.32 -8.53
N ARG A 15 -9.67 2.83 -7.81
CA ARG A 15 -8.50 3.51 -8.38
C ARG A 15 -7.22 2.78 -8.00
N THR A 16 -6.29 2.70 -8.95
CA THR A 16 -4.94 2.21 -8.67
C THR A 16 -4.19 3.26 -7.85
N ARG A 17 -3.86 2.91 -6.61
CA ARG A 17 -3.11 3.75 -5.65
C ARG A 17 -1.67 3.28 -5.55
N LYS A 18 -0.73 4.22 -5.46
CA LYS A 18 0.69 3.97 -5.16
C LYS A 18 0.92 4.15 -3.67
N ILE A 19 1.37 3.11 -2.99
CA ILE A 19 1.71 3.17 -1.56
C ILE A 19 3.24 3.07 -1.41
N LYS A 20 3.82 4.01 -0.67
CA LYS A 20 5.27 4.08 -0.43
C LYS A 20 5.54 4.20 1.07
N PHE A 21 6.39 3.32 1.59
CA PHE A 21 6.84 3.37 2.98
C PHE A 21 8.34 3.64 3.02
N VAL A 22 8.74 4.67 3.76
CA VAL A 22 10.14 5.05 3.97
C VAL A 22 10.49 4.77 5.43
N HIS A 23 11.56 4.02 5.65
CA HIS A 23 12.06 3.69 6.97
C HIS A 23 13.53 4.10 7.10
N HIS A 24 13.82 5.11 7.92
CA HIS A 24 15.17 5.60 8.16
C HIS A 24 15.83 4.83 9.32
N LEU A 25 16.72 3.90 8.99
CA LEU A 25 17.24 2.90 9.93
C LEU A 25 18.05 3.48 11.09
N ILE A 26 18.69 4.64 10.92
CA ILE A 26 19.47 5.29 12.00
C ILE A 26 18.56 5.92 13.06
N SER A 27 17.38 6.42 12.65
CA SER A 27 16.48 7.16 13.54
C SER A 27 15.21 6.40 13.91
N GLY A 28 14.99 5.23 13.30
CA GLY A 28 13.72 4.49 13.30
C GLY A 28 12.52 5.29 12.78
N ARG A 29 12.76 6.45 12.14
CA ARG A 29 11.70 7.29 11.59
C ARG A 29 11.03 6.59 10.42
N ARG A 30 9.70 6.58 10.43
CA ARG A 30 8.85 5.91 9.44
C ARG A 30 7.92 6.92 8.80
N GLN A 31 7.72 6.79 7.49
CA GLN A 31 6.81 7.63 6.72
C GLN A 31 6.00 6.78 5.76
N LEU A 32 4.69 6.97 5.72
CA LEU A 32 3.79 6.32 4.77
C LEU A 32 3.22 7.39 3.84
N TYR A 33 3.31 7.12 2.55
CA TYR A 33 2.75 7.95 1.49
C TYR A 33 1.73 7.15 0.70
N ILE A 34 0.62 7.79 0.33
CA ILE A 34 -0.38 7.27 -0.59
C ILE A 34 -0.52 8.31 -1.71
N ASP A 35 -0.29 7.91 -2.97
CA ASP A 35 -0.24 8.80 -4.13
C ASP A 35 0.61 10.05 -3.91
N ASP A 36 1.81 9.83 -3.36
CA ASP A 36 2.80 10.86 -3.00
C ASP A 36 2.38 11.85 -1.90
N GLN A 37 1.17 11.73 -1.36
CA GLN A 37 0.74 12.44 -0.16
C GLN A 37 1.25 11.73 1.10
N LEU A 38 1.96 12.45 1.96
CA LEU A 38 2.37 11.94 3.28
C LEU A 38 1.13 11.79 4.18
N VAL A 39 0.76 10.55 4.53
CA VAL A 39 -0.41 10.25 5.36
C VAL A 39 -0.03 9.89 6.81
N ARG A 40 1.20 9.43 7.03
CA ARG A 40 1.70 9.10 8.38
C ARG A 40 3.18 9.39 8.49
N LYS A 41 3.59 9.95 9.62
CA LYS A 41 4.99 10.17 9.98
C LYS A 41 5.19 9.89 11.47
N THR A 42 6.24 9.14 11.82
CA THR A 42 6.68 8.99 13.21
C THR A 42 7.82 9.96 13.53
N GLY A 43 8.06 10.17 14.83
CA GLY A 43 9.30 10.77 15.31
C GLY A 43 10.45 9.76 15.35
N TYR A 44 11.40 9.99 16.25
CA TYR A 44 12.47 9.04 16.54
C TYR A 44 11.90 7.76 17.17
N LYS A 45 12.41 6.60 16.74
CA LYS A 45 12.11 5.29 17.33
C LYS A 45 13.41 4.49 17.46
N LEU A 46 13.59 3.85 18.61
CA LEU A 46 14.72 2.94 18.83
C LEU A 46 14.48 1.59 18.11
N ASP A 47 13.22 1.16 18.09
CA ASP A 47 12.86 -0.13 17.51
C ASP A 47 12.75 -0.05 15.99
N LEU A 48 13.40 -0.97 15.29
CA LEU A 48 13.32 -1.08 13.83
C LEU A 48 12.15 -1.96 13.36
N CYS A 49 11.68 -2.88 14.20
CA CYS A 49 10.52 -3.73 13.93
C CYS A 49 9.23 -3.15 14.52
N GLY A 50 8.09 -3.77 14.21
CA GLY A 50 6.79 -3.42 14.76
C GLY A 50 5.79 -3.09 13.65
N GLN A 51 4.80 -2.24 13.96
CA GLN A 51 3.74 -1.92 13.01
C GLN A 51 3.44 -0.42 12.99
N GLU A 52 3.00 0.07 11.85
CA GLU A 52 2.40 1.40 11.69
C GLU A 52 1.05 1.26 11.02
N HIS A 53 0.07 2.06 11.41
CA HIS A 53 -1.21 2.12 10.70
C HIS A 53 -1.74 3.54 10.59
N VAL A 54 -2.62 3.75 9.61
CA VAL A 54 -3.38 4.98 9.41
C VAL A 54 -4.71 4.66 8.73
N TYR A 55 -5.74 5.42 9.06
CA TYR A 55 -7.00 5.42 8.30
C TYR A 55 -6.92 6.51 7.23
N HIS A 56 -7.14 6.16 5.97
CA HIS A 56 -7.13 7.08 4.84
C HIS A 56 -8.16 6.64 3.80
N ASP A 57 -8.92 7.58 3.24
CA ASP A 57 -10.02 7.29 2.29
C ASP A 57 -11.01 6.20 2.76
N GLY A 58 -11.25 6.11 4.07
CA GLY A 58 -12.16 5.12 4.67
C GLY A 58 -11.58 3.72 4.89
N HIS A 59 -10.30 3.50 4.57
CA HIS A 59 -9.64 2.20 4.71
C HIS A 59 -8.48 2.25 5.72
N LYS A 60 -8.24 1.15 6.42
CA LYS A 60 -7.08 0.99 7.29
C LYS A 60 -5.90 0.49 6.47
N PHE A 61 -4.84 1.28 6.41
CA PHE A 61 -3.54 0.87 5.88
C PHE A 61 -2.63 0.52 7.05
N GLU A 62 -2.02 -0.65 7.02
CA GLU A 62 -1.12 -1.14 8.06
C GLU A 62 0.17 -1.68 7.43
N VAL A 63 1.32 -1.22 7.93
CA VAL A 63 2.64 -1.73 7.53
C VAL A 63 3.24 -2.46 8.71
N LEU A 64 3.42 -3.77 8.55
CA LEU A 64 4.17 -4.61 9.47
C LEU A 64 5.64 -4.65 9.05
N ILE A 65 6.53 -4.47 10.02
CA ILE A 65 7.98 -4.50 9.86
C ILE A 65 8.51 -5.68 10.67
N GLY A 66 8.98 -6.71 9.96
CA GLY A 66 9.58 -7.91 10.53
C GLY A 66 11.08 -7.99 10.27
N ALA A 67 11.78 -8.79 11.07
CA ALA A 67 13.14 -9.21 10.76
C ALA A 67 13.11 -10.40 9.80
N LYS A 68 13.77 -10.27 8.65
CA LYS A 68 14.01 -11.38 7.72
C LYS A 68 15.29 -12.14 8.08
N SER A 69 16.30 -11.41 8.53
CA SER A 69 17.54 -11.94 9.09
C SER A 69 18.13 -10.95 10.11
N VAL A 70 19.31 -11.23 10.66
CA VAL A 70 19.98 -10.38 11.66
C VAL A 70 20.18 -8.93 11.17
N PHE A 71 20.37 -8.73 9.87
CA PHE A 71 20.64 -7.40 9.28
C PHE A 71 19.64 -6.99 8.21
N GLU A 72 18.57 -7.76 8.00
CA GLU A 72 17.60 -7.52 6.93
C GLU A 72 16.18 -7.42 7.50
N LEU A 73 15.47 -6.36 7.11
CA LEU A 73 14.08 -6.14 7.46
C LEU A 73 13.18 -6.47 6.27
N GLN A 74 11.98 -6.95 6.58
CA GLN A 74 10.92 -7.15 5.61
C GLN A 74 9.69 -6.33 5.98
N TYR A 75 8.99 -5.86 4.97
CA TYR A 75 7.86 -4.96 5.10
C TYR A 75 6.65 -5.59 4.43
N PHE A 76 5.53 -5.60 5.12
CA PHE A 76 4.27 -6.14 4.63
C PHE A 76 3.20 -5.08 4.75
N LEU A 77 2.55 -4.75 3.64
CA LEU A 77 1.39 -3.86 3.63
C LEU A 77 0.12 -4.69 3.78
N PHE A 78 -0.81 -4.21 4.60
CA PHE A 78 -2.17 -4.71 4.68
C PHE A 78 -3.15 -3.56 4.48
N ILE A 79 -4.20 -3.80 3.71
CA ILE A 79 -5.32 -2.89 3.49
C ILE A 79 -6.57 -3.61 3.98
N ASP A 80 -7.20 -3.08 5.04
CA ASP A 80 -8.31 -3.73 5.75
C ASP A 80 -8.02 -5.21 6.10
N GLY A 81 -6.78 -5.49 6.51
CA GLY A 81 -6.31 -6.82 6.92
C GLY A 81 -5.92 -7.78 5.78
N GLN A 82 -5.95 -7.33 4.51
CA GLN A 82 -5.57 -8.15 3.36
C GLN A 82 -4.28 -7.65 2.71
N SER A 83 -3.53 -8.56 2.07
CA SER A 83 -2.41 -8.18 1.20
C SER A 83 -2.89 -7.24 0.08
N PRO A 84 -2.02 -6.39 -0.51
CA PRO A 84 -2.43 -5.47 -1.58
C PRO A 84 -3.00 -6.20 -2.80
N GLU A 85 -2.49 -7.40 -3.10
CA GLU A 85 -2.93 -8.25 -4.19
C GLU A 85 -4.31 -8.84 -3.94
N ASP A 86 -4.54 -9.39 -2.73
CA ASP A 86 -5.82 -10.00 -2.38
C ASP A 86 -6.92 -8.96 -2.19
N TYR A 87 -6.56 -7.81 -1.60
CA TYR A 87 -7.44 -6.65 -1.52
C TYR A 87 -7.86 -6.18 -2.92
N SER A 88 -6.88 -6.01 -3.84
CA SER A 88 -7.17 -5.59 -5.22
C SER A 88 -8.09 -6.58 -5.93
N ARG A 89 -7.86 -7.88 -5.76
CA ARG A 89 -8.73 -8.92 -6.34
C ARG A 89 -10.16 -8.82 -5.81
N THR A 90 -10.32 -8.59 -4.51
CA THR A 90 -11.64 -8.42 -3.89
C THR A 90 -12.33 -7.14 -4.38
N GLU A 91 -11.61 -6.02 -4.44
CA GLU A 91 -12.15 -4.73 -4.86
C GLU A 91 -12.50 -4.70 -6.36
N GLN A 92 -11.69 -5.39 -7.18
CA GLN A 92 -11.95 -5.51 -8.60
C GLN A 92 -13.24 -6.29 -8.90
N ARG A 93 -13.62 -7.25 -8.07
CA ARG A 93 -14.89 -7.98 -8.22
C ARG A 93 -16.13 -7.11 -7.96
N LYS A 94 -15.98 -6.05 -7.15
CA LYS A 94 -17.07 -5.11 -6.81
C LYS A 94 -17.33 -4.08 -7.90
N HIS A 95 -16.44 -3.93 -8.85
CA HIS A 95 -16.49 -2.88 -9.87
C HIS A 95 -16.49 -3.48 -11.28
N VAL A 96 -17.07 -2.75 -12.24
CA VAL A 96 -16.99 -3.11 -13.65
C VAL A 96 -15.76 -2.44 -14.24
N TYR A 97 -14.89 -3.24 -14.86
CA TYR A 97 -13.73 -2.75 -15.61
C TYR A 97 -13.78 -3.26 -17.05
N TRP A 98 -13.33 -2.44 -17.99
CA TRP A 98 -12.86 -2.94 -19.28
C TRP A 98 -11.34 -2.95 -19.31
N ARG A 99 -10.80 -4.04 -19.82
CA ARG A 99 -9.38 -4.12 -20.18
C ARG A 99 -9.25 -3.72 -21.64
N VAL A 100 -8.53 -2.64 -21.90
CA VAL A 100 -8.29 -2.15 -23.26
C VAL A 100 -6.79 -2.17 -23.53
N LYS A 101 -6.42 -2.72 -24.68
CA LYS A 101 -5.03 -2.70 -25.16
C LYS A 101 -4.90 -1.59 -26.20
N VAL A 102 -4.04 -0.60 -25.93
CA VAL A 102 -3.70 0.46 -26.88
C VAL A 102 -2.23 0.31 -27.22
N HIS A 103 -1.94 -0.05 -28.47
CA HIS A 103 -0.62 -0.50 -28.93
C HIS A 103 -0.08 -1.67 -28.08
N GLN A 104 1.04 -1.48 -27.38
CA GLN A 104 1.68 -2.47 -26.53
C GLN A 104 1.37 -2.30 -25.03
N LYS A 105 0.50 -1.35 -24.66
CA LYS A 105 0.13 -1.08 -23.26
C LYS A 105 -1.30 -1.53 -22.99
N GLU A 106 -1.49 -2.19 -21.85
CA GLU A 106 -2.81 -2.54 -21.33
C GLU A 106 -3.26 -1.52 -20.28
N TYR A 107 -4.55 -1.19 -20.35
CA TYR A 107 -5.22 -0.25 -19.47
C TYR A 107 -6.45 -0.92 -18.86
N LEU A 108 -6.76 -0.59 -17.61
CA LEU A 108 -8.02 -0.90 -16.95
C LEU A 108 -8.85 0.38 -16.85
N ILE A 109 -10.01 0.39 -17.48
CA ILE A 109 -10.98 1.49 -17.45
C ILE A 109 -12.09 1.10 -16.47
N GLY A 110 -12.25 1.85 -15.37
CA GLY A 110 -13.29 1.61 -14.38
C GLY A 110 -14.59 2.33 -14.71
N PHE A 111 -15.72 1.61 -14.68
CA PHE A 111 -17.07 2.13 -14.99
C PHE A 111 -17.95 2.34 -13.76
N GLY A 112 -17.49 1.96 -12.57
CA GLY A 112 -18.21 2.10 -11.31
C GLY A 112 -18.48 0.77 -10.61
N LYS A 113 -19.24 0.82 -9.51
CA LYS A 113 -19.62 -0.38 -8.74
C LYS A 113 -20.63 -1.21 -9.52
N ARG A 114 -20.53 -2.53 -9.42
CA ARG A 114 -21.62 -3.43 -9.84
C ARG A 114 -22.82 -3.17 -8.93
N VAL A 115 -23.95 -2.86 -9.55
CA VAL A 115 -25.26 -2.80 -8.89
C VAL A 115 -26.03 -3.98 -9.45
N GLU A 116 -26.37 -4.95 -8.60
CA GLU A 116 -27.33 -6.00 -8.96
C GLU A 116 -28.72 -5.35 -8.90
N ILE A 117 -29.47 -5.46 -10.00
CA ILE A 117 -30.85 -4.94 -10.14
C ILE A 117 -31.81 -6.08 -9.84
#